data_AF-A0A9K3IRT1-F1
#
_entry.id   AF-A0A9K3IRT1-F1
#
_cell.length_a   1.000
_cell.length_b   1.000
_cell.length_c   1.000
_cell.angle_alpha   90.00
_cell.angle_beta   90.00
_cell.angle_gamma   90.00
#
_symmetry.space_group_name_H-M   'P 1'
#
loop_
_entity.id
_entity.type
_entity.pdbx_description
1 polymer ?
#
loop_
_entity_poly.entity_id
_entity_poly.type
_entity_poly.pdbx_seq_one_letter_code
_entity_poly.pdbx_strand_id
1 'polypeptide(L)'
;MDCKPLPFNGTEGAIGLLHWIEKVEVVFAVCECPPANWVKFATGTLEGSALSWWKAQIQMLGLETANATAWEDFKDMIKEEYCHRDDIHKLEDEYYGLKMVGSEIETYTKLSNDYAALAQTCPDPCIEGSNCTSKA
;
A
#
# COMPACT_ATOMS: atom_id res chain seq x y z
N MET A 1 -22.45 -11.93 6.58
CA MET A 1 -21.36 -10.94 6.45
C MET A 1 -20.41 -11.52 5.43
N ASP A 2 -20.31 -10.92 4.24
CA ASP A 2 -19.36 -11.37 3.24
C ASP A 2 -18.00 -10.73 3.55
N CYS A 3 -17.10 -11.53 4.12
CA CYS A 3 -15.75 -11.11 4.51
C CYS A 3 -14.80 -11.15 3.32
N LYS A 4 -15.18 -10.50 2.21
CA LYS A 4 -14.37 -10.44 1.00
C LYS A 4 -13.82 -9.02 0.82
N PRO A 5 -12.51 -8.80 1.00
CA PRO A 5 -11.89 -7.52 0.69
C PRO A 5 -12.06 -7.18 -0.80
N LEU A 6 -11.98 -5.88 -1.13
CA LEU A 6 -11.94 -5.47 -2.53
C LEU A 6 -10.69 -6.01 -3.21
N PRO A 7 -10.75 -6.33 -4.52
CA PRO A 7 -9.57 -6.73 -5.25
C PRO A 7 -8.62 -5.56 -5.47
N PHE A 8 -7.34 -5.86 -5.64
CA PHE A 8 -6.29 -4.91 -6.05
C PHE A 8 -5.60 -5.43 -7.30
N ASN A 9 -5.60 -4.62 -8.36
CA ASN A 9 -5.07 -5.02 -9.66
C ASN A 9 -3.58 -4.70 -9.82
N GLY A 10 -3.07 -3.70 -9.08
CA GLY A 10 -1.70 -3.19 -9.19
C GLY A 10 -1.56 -2.06 -10.21
N THR A 11 -2.66 -1.39 -10.57
CA THR A 11 -2.69 -0.25 -11.53
C THR A 11 -3.28 1.02 -10.91
N GLU A 12 -3.79 0.93 -9.68
CA GLU A 12 -4.47 1.99 -8.95
C GLU A 12 -3.51 3.01 -8.32
N GLY A 13 -2.19 2.79 -8.45
CA GLY A 13 -1.12 3.63 -7.90
C GLY A 13 -0.98 3.52 -6.38
N ALA A 14 -0.03 4.29 -5.84
CA ALA A 14 0.30 4.27 -4.41
C ALA A 14 -0.91 4.56 -3.50
N ILE A 15 -1.74 5.55 -3.84
CA ILE A 15 -2.97 5.86 -3.09
C ILE A 15 -4.00 4.72 -3.15
N GLY A 16 -4.15 4.11 -4.33
CA GLY A 16 -5.01 2.95 -4.50
C GLY A 16 -4.58 1.76 -3.63
N LEU A 17 -3.26 1.52 -3.54
CA LEU A 17 -2.69 0.51 -2.65
C LEU A 17 -3.00 0.81 -1.18
N LEU A 18 -2.76 2.05 -0.72
CA LEU A 18 -2.99 2.42 0.68
C LEU A 18 -4.47 2.24 1.08
N HIS A 19 -5.40 2.68 0.23
CA HIS A 19 -6.83 2.45 0.46
C HIS A 19 -7.20 0.95 0.47
N TRP A 20 -6.56 0.15 -0.38
CA TRP A 20 -6.77 -1.30 -0.38
C TRP A 20 -6.32 -1.94 0.94
N ILE A 21 -5.12 -1.59 1.43
CA ILE A 21 -4.57 -2.08 2.71
C ILE A 21 -5.53 -1.72 3.85
N GLU A 22 -5.91 -0.46 3.98
CA GLU A 22 -6.80 0.01 5.04
C GLU A 22 -8.14 -0.75 5.01
N LYS A 23 -8.72 -0.92 3.81
CA LYS A 23 -9.98 -1.62 3.66
C LYS A 23 -9.88 -3.11 4.01
N VAL A 24 -8.78 -3.76 3.65
CA VAL A 24 -8.50 -5.16 4.05
C VAL A 24 -8.44 -5.27 5.57
N GLU A 25 -7.71 -4.38 6.24
CA GLU A 25 -7.58 -4.36 7.70
C GLU A 25 -8.95 -4.17 8.39
N VAL A 26 -9.77 -3.24 7.89
CA VAL A 26 -11.14 -3.01 8.40
C VAL A 26 -12.01 -4.25 8.23
N VAL A 27 -12.00 -4.88 7.05
CA VAL A 27 -12.78 -6.10 6.79
C VAL A 27 -12.34 -7.22 7.73
N PHE A 28 -11.03 -7.42 7.92
CA PHE A 28 -10.51 -8.46 8.80
C PHE A 28 -10.82 -8.20 10.27
N ALA A 29 -10.78 -6.96 10.73
CA ALA A 29 -11.18 -6.59 12.07
C ALA A 29 -12.67 -6.86 12.33
N VAL A 30 -13.56 -6.44 11.41
CA VAL A 30 -15.01 -6.67 11.51
C VAL A 30 -15.36 -8.16 11.48
N CYS A 31 -14.59 -8.96 10.74
CA CYS A 31 -14.79 -10.39 10.61
C CYS A 31 -14.04 -11.22 11.67
N GLU A 32 -13.39 -10.59 12.64
CA GLU A 32 -12.58 -11.25 13.67
C GLU A 32 -11.55 -12.24 13.08
N CYS A 33 -10.99 -11.89 11.92
CA CYS A 33 -10.03 -12.74 11.24
C CYS A 33 -8.73 -12.81 12.05
N PRO A 34 -8.20 -14.02 12.34
CA PRO A 34 -6.92 -14.15 13.04
C PRO A 34 -5.78 -13.49 12.25
N PRO A 35 -4.92 -12.68 12.88
CA PRO A 35 -3.78 -12.02 12.21
C PRO A 35 -2.90 -12.96 11.41
N ALA A 36 -2.71 -14.19 11.88
CA ALA A 36 -1.94 -15.23 11.19
C ALA A 36 -2.47 -15.62 9.80
N ASN A 37 -3.73 -15.28 9.46
CA ASN A 37 -4.34 -15.57 8.17
C ASN A 37 -4.48 -14.34 7.27
N TRP A 38 -4.08 -13.15 7.74
CA TRP A 38 -4.33 -11.89 7.01
C TRP A 38 -3.63 -11.88 5.65
N VAL A 39 -2.34 -12.23 5.58
CA VAL A 39 -1.60 -12.28 4.31
C VAL A 39 -2.25 -13.27 3.34
N LYS A 40 -2.60 -14.47 3.81
CA LYS A 40 -3.25 -15.50 2.99
C LYS A 40 -4.58 -15.01 2.39
N PHE A 41 -5.40 -14.32 3.17
CA PHE A 41 -6.69 -13.83 2.69
C PHE A 41 -6.56 -12.58 1.81
N ALA A 42 -5.67 -11.65 2.17
CA ALA A 42 -5.43 -10.43 1.41
C ALA A 42 -4.88 -10.78 0.01
N THR A 43 -3.91 -11.68 -0.05
CA THR A 43 -3.30 -12.12 -1.32
C THR A 43 -4.28 -12.88 -2.21
N GLY A 44 -5.33 -13.48 -1.63
CA GLY A 44 -6.46 -14.06 -2.35
C GLY A 44 -7.35 -13.04 -3.07
N THR A 45 -7.17 -11.74 -2.81
CA THR A 45 -7.87 -10.64 -3.49
C THR A 45 -7.00 -9.93 -4.53
N LEU A 46 -5.74 -10.32 -4.67
CA LEU A 46 -4.87 -9.75 -5.70
C LEU A 46 -5.29 -10.25 -7.09
N GLU A 47 -5.30 -9.33 -8.05
CA GLU A 47 -5.61 -9.58 -9.45
C GLU A 47 -4.52 -8.98 -10.35
N GLY A 48 -4.63 -9.18 -11.67
CA GLY A 48 -3.77 -8.48 -12.64
C GLY A 48 -2.27 -8.60 -12.40
N SER A 49 -1.59 -7.44 -12.37
CA SER A 49 -0.15 -7.37 -12.12
C SER A 49 0.18 -7.73 -10.67
N ALA A 50 -0.65 -7.33 -9.71
CA ALA A 50 -0.45 -7.64 -8.28
C ALA A 50 -0.45 -9.15 -7.98
N LEU A 51 -1.34 -9.91 -8.63
CA LEU A 51 -1.32 -11.37 -8.53
C LEU A 51 -0.05 -11.97 -9.12
N SER A 52 0.44 -11.41 -10.22
CA SER A 52 1.65 -11.88 -10.90
C SER A 52 2.89 -11.63 -10.03
N TRP A 53 2.96 -10.46 -9.39
CA TRP A 53 3.97 -10.13 -8.39
C TRP A 53 3.93 -11.11 -7.21
N TRP A 54 2.76 -11.36 -6.61
CA TRP A 54 2.67 -12.28 -5.47
C TRP A 54 3.08 -13.70 -5.82
N LYS A 55 2.78 -14.16 -7.04
CA LYS A 55 3.28 -15.45 -7.54
C LYS A 55 4.81 -15.49 -7.62
N ALA A 56 5.46 -14.40 -8.01
CA ALA A 56 6.91 -14.31 -8.00
C ALA A 56 7.49 -14.35 -6.57
N GLN A 57 6.85 -13.68 -5.61
CA GLN A 57 7.22 -13.76 -4.19
C GLN A 57 7.12 -15.21 -3.65
N ILE A 58 6.05 -15.93 -4.00
CA ILE A 58 5.90 -17.35 -3.65
C ILE A 58 7.02 -18.21 -4.27
N GLN A 59 7.44 -17.94 -5.50
CA GLN A 59 8.55 -18.67 -6.12
C GLN A 59 9.88 -18.43 -5.41
N MET A 60 10.09 -17.22 -4.90
CA MET A 60 11.33 -16.84 -4.22
C MET A 60 11.39 -17.32 -2.77
N LEU A 61 10.30 -17.17 -2.01
CA LEU A 61 10.25 -17.44 -0.57
C LEU A 61 9.73 -18.84 -0.22
N GLY A 62 8.98 -19.45 -1.15
CA GLY A 62 8.16 -20.64 -0.89
C GLY A 62 6.77 -20.28 -0.34
N LEU A 63 5.76 -21.08 -0.68
CA LEU A 63 4.36 -20.82 -0.35
C LEU A 63 4.10 -20.75 1.16
N GLU A 64 4.70 -21.64 1.94
CA GLU A 64 4.52 -21.68 3.40
C GLU A 64 5.13 -20.44 4.05
N THR A 65 6.37 -20.10 3.69
CA THR A 65 7.06 -18.90 4.17
C THR A 65 6.30 -17.63 3.80
N ALA A 66 5.90 -17.49 2.53
CA ALA A 66 5.19 -16.31 2.04
C ALA A 66 3.84 -16.12 2.74
N ASN A 67 3.10 -17.20 3.03
CA ASN A 67 1.84 -17.11 3.78
C ASN A 67 2.05 -16.85 5.27
N ALA A 68 3.21 -17.23 5.82
CA ALA A 68 3.56 -17.02 7.23
C ALA A 68 4.19 -15.64 7.49
N THR A 69 4.48 -14.85 6.46
CA THR A 69 4.94 -13.47 6.56
C THR A 69 4.01 -12.67 7.47
N ALA A 70 4.59 -11.89 8.39
CA ALA A 70 3.78 -11.02 9.24
C ALA A 70 3.08 -9.96 8.39
N TRP A 71 1.91 -9.51 8.83
CA TRP A 71 1.12 -8.54 8.06
C TRP A 71 1.88 -7.22 7.81
N GLU A 72 2.65 -6.74 8.79
CA GLU A 72 3.49 -5.55 8.63
C GLU A 72 4.57 -5.74 7.57
N ASP A 73 5.30 -6.86 7.61
CA ASP A 73 6.32 -7.17 6.60
C ASP A 73 5.71 -7.28 5.19
N PHE A 74 4.52 -7.88 5.06
CA PHE A 74 3.80 -7.94 3.79
C PHE A 74 3.41 -6.55 3.28
N LYS A 75 2.94 -5.66 4.16
CA LYS A 75 2.62 -4.27 3.80
C LYS A 75 3.86 -3.54 3.28
N ASP A 76 5.02 -3.77 3.88
CA ASP A 76 6.27 -3.16 3.42
C ASP A 76 6.68 -3.70 2.05
N MET A 77 6.63 -5.02 1.86
CA MET A 77 6.93 -5.65 0.56
C MET A 77 6.04 -5.12 -0.58
N ILE A 78 4.73 -5.02 -0.36
CA ILE A 78 3.81 -4.59 -1.42
C ILE A 78 3.91 -3.09 -1.70
N LYS A 79 4.23 -2.26 -0.69
CA LYS A 79 4.50 -0.84 -0.88
C LYS A 79 5.80 -0.61 -1.63
N GLU A 80 6.84 -1.39 -1.34
CA GLU A 80 8.10 -1.30 -2.10
C GLU A 80 7.88 -1.57 -3.60
N GLU A 81 6.98 -2.51 -3.93
CA GLU A 81 6.62 -2.80 -5.32
C GLU A 81 5.78 -1.70 -5.98
N TYR A 82 4.73 -1.20 -5.30
CA TYR A 82 3.67 -0.40 -5.94
C TYR A 82 3.62 1.08 -5.51
N CYS A 83 4.40 1.50 -4.52
CA CYS A 83 4.55 2.92 -4.18
C CYS A 83 5.76 3.53 -4.90
N HIS A 84 5.61 3.75 -6.21
CA HIS A 84 6.67 4.38 -7.00
C HIS A 84 6.84 5.86 -6.63
N ARG A 85 8.10 6.32 -6.57
CA ARG A 85 8.43 7.72 -6.25
C ARG A 85 7.78 8.71 -7.21
N ASP A 86 7.62 8.33 -8.47
CA ASP A 86 7.03 9.20 -9.49
C ASP A 86 5.55 9.51 -9.18
N ASP A 87 4.83 8.59 -8.53
CA ASP A 87 3.45 8.84 -8.07
C ASP A 87 3.44 9.87 -6.92
N ILE A 88 4.42 9.79 -6.02
CA ILE A 88 4.58 10.73 -4.90
C ILE A 88 4.90 12.12 -5.43
N HIS A 89 5.91 12.24 -6.29
CA HIS A 89 6.29 13.52 -6.88
C HIS A 89 5.16 14.14 -7.71
N LYS A 90 4.40 13.32 -8.46
CA LYS A 90 3.25 13.82 -9.21
C LYS A 90 2.18 14.40 -8.29
N LEU A 91 1.89 13.74 -7.17
CA LEU A 91 0.98 14.27 -6.15
C LEU A 91 1.51 15.53 -5.48
N GLU A 92 2.82 15.61 -5.22
CA GLU A 92 3.48 16.83 -4.72
C GLU A 92 3.30 17.99 -5.69
N ASP A 93 3.63 17.78 -6.97
CA ASP A 93 3.50 18.79 -8.01
C ASP A 93 2.05 19.26 -8.18
N GLU A 94 1.09 18.34 -8.16
CA GLU A 94 -0.34 18.67 -8.17
C GLU A 94 -0.73 19.48 -6.92
N TYR A 95 -0.25 19.09 -5.73
CA TYR A 95 -0.57 19.74 -4.47
C TYR A 95 0.01 21.16 -4.37
N TYR A 96 1.28 21.35 -4.70
CA TYR A 96 1.92 22.66 -4.73
C TYR A 96 1.44 23.53 -5.91
N GLY A 97 0.93 22.90 -6.98
CA GLY A 97 0.36 23.56 -8.15
C GLY A 97 -1.07 24.09 -7.94
N LEU A 98 -1.80 23.58 -6.95
CA LEU A 98 -3.18 24.03 -6.64
C LEU A 98 -3.17 25.48 -6.15
N LYS A 99 -3.85 26.36 -6.91
CA LYS A 99 -4.19 27.71 -6.46
C LYS A 99 -5.62 27.69 -5.91
N MET A 100 -5.77 27.88 -4.61
CA MET A 100 -7.08 27.96 -3.94
C MET A 100 -7.93 29.11 -4.51
N VAL A 101 -8.78 28.80 -5.48
CA VAL A 101 -9.90 29.64 -5.91
C VAL A 101 -11.15 29.06 -5.26
N GLY A 102 -11.98 29.90 -4.63
CA GLY A 102 -12.97 29.53 -3.59
C GLY A 102 -14.02 28.44 -3.89
N SER A 103 -14.00 27.81 -5.06
CA SER A 103 -14.79 26.62 -5.42
C SER A 103 -14.04 25.28 -5.28
N GLU A 104 -12.74 25.27 -4.94
CA GLU A 104 -11.89 24.06 -5.01
C GLU A 104 -11.58 23.41 -3.65
N ILE A 105 -12.33 23.75 -2.59
CA ILE A 105 -12.08 23.28 -1.22
C ILE A 105 -12.08 21.75 -1.13
N GLU A 106 -13.02 21.06 -1.78
CA GLU A 106 -13.09 19.60 -1.75
C GLU A 106 -11.89 18.94 -2.46
N THR A 107 -11.47 19.48 -3.61
CA THR A 107 -10.29 19.02 -4.34
C THR A 107 -9.03 19.19 -3.51
N TYR A 108 -8.87 20.35 -2.88
CA TYR A 108 -7.74 20.63 -2.00
C TYR A 108 -7.70 19.70 -0.79
N THR A 109 -8.83 19.53 -0.09
CA THR A 109 -8.90 18.63 1.08
C THR A 109 -8.59 17.19 0.69
N LYS A 110 -9.12 16.71 -0.44
CA LYS A 110 -8.82 15.35 -0.92
C LYS A 110 -7.32 15.20 -1.20
N LEU A 111 -6.74 16.09 -1.99
CA LEU A 111 -5.32 15.97 -2.38
C LEU A 111 -4.37 16.13 -1.18
N SER A 112 -4.73 16.99 -0.22
CA SER A 112 -3.99 17.13 1.04
C SER A 112 -3.98 15.84 1.86
N ASN A 113 -5.13 15.16 1.96
CA ASN A 113 -5.22 13.88 2.67
C ASN A 113 -4.46 12.78 1.94
N ASP A 114 -4.58 12.71 0.61
CA ASP A 114 -3.84 11.75 -0.23
C ASP A 114 -2.32 11.95 -0.05
N TYR A 115 -1.86 13.20 -0.05
CA TYR A 115 -0.44 13.53 0.19
C TYR A 115 0.03 13.12 1.59
N ALA A 116 -0.74 13.42 2.63
CA ALA A 116 -0.41 13.04 4.00
C ALA A 116 -0.33 11.51 4.18
N ALA A 117 -1.20 10.76 3.51
CA ALA A 117 -1.19 9.31 3.54
C ALA A 117 0.11 8.73 2.94
N LEU A 118 0.59 9.29 1.83
CA LEU A 118 1.86 8.86 1.21
C LEU A 118 3.08 9.21 2.06
N ALA A 119 3.17 10.46 2.53
CA ALA A 119 4.31 10.94 3.30
C ALA A 119 4.54 10.15 4.60
N GLN A 120 3.48 9.62 5.21
CA GLN A 120 3.57 8.86 6.46
C GLN A 120 3.88 7.36 6.25
N THR A 121 3.63 6.83 5.05
CA THR A 121 3.41 5.38 4.86
C THR A 121 4.28 4.75 3.77
N CYS A 122 4.82 5.55 2.86
CA CYS A 122 5.81 5.11 1.88
C CYS A 122 7.22 5.25 2.48
N PRO A 123 8.15 4.30 2.22
CA PRO A 123 9.52 4.44 2.69
C PRO A 123 10.15 5.71 2.11
N ASP A 124 10.65 6.60 2.97
CA ASP A 124 11.62 7.60 2.54
C ASP A 124 12.82 6.84 1.97
N PRO A 125 13.33 7.19 0.77
CA PRO A 125 14.55 6.57 0.29
C PRO A 125 15.65 6.85 1.32
N CYS A 126 16.27 5.80 1.89
CA CYS A 126 17.64 5.93 2.42
C CYS A 126 18.41 6.62 1.28
N ILE A 127 18.75 7.89 1.46
CA ILE A 127 19.51 8.67 0.48
C ILE A 127 20.77 7.85 0.17
N GLU A 128 21.03 7.58 -1.10
CA GLU A 128 22.27 6.92 -1.53
C GLU A 128 23.46 7.64 -0.86
N GLY A 129 24.09 6.96 0.11
CA GLY A 129 25.20 7.50 0.91
C GLY A 129 24.88 7.81 2.39
N SER A 130 23.65 7.63 2.87
CA SER A 130 23.33 7.69 4.30
C SER A 130 23.39 6.30 4.93
N ASN A 131 24.25 6.18 5.94
CA ASN A 131 24.55 4.93 6.65
C ASN A 131 23.31 4.50 7.45
N CYS A 132 22.39 3.77 6.82
CA CYS A 132 21.25 3.15 7.50
C CYS A 132 21.79 1.99 8.36
N THR A 133 22.26 2.29 9.58
CA THR A 133 22.57 1.28 10.59
C THR A 133 21.27 0.58 10.98
N SER A 134 21.11 -0.65 10.50
CA SER A 134 20.14 -1.59 11.04
C SER A 134 20.24 -1.60 12.57
N LYS A 135 19.14 -1.27 13.24
CA LYS A 135 18.98 -1.60 14.66
C LYS A 135 18.53 -3.05 14.71
N ALA A 136 19.42 -3.83 15.33
CA ALA A 136 19.37 -5.21 15.78
C ALA A 136 17.99 -5.89 15.86
#